data_AF-A0A537ASP1-F1
#
_entry.id   AF-A0A537ASP1-F1
#
_cell.length_a   1.000
_cell.length_b   1.000
_cell.length_c   1.000
_cell.angle_alpha   90.00
_cell.angle_beta   90.00
_cell.angle_gamma   90.00
#
_symmetry.space_group_name_H-M   'P 1'
#
loop_
_entity.id
_entity.type
_entity.pdbx_description
1 polymer ?
#
loop_
_entity_poly.entity_id
_entity_poly.type
_entity_poly.pdbx_seq_one_letter_code
_entity_poly.pdbx_strand_id
1 'polypeptide(L)' 'MTLLSRTVRPTNPPRVEYALTRFGESLLARVSELVRWAKRNHRRVQEARRHYVPPG' A
#
# COMPACT_ATOMS: atom_id res chain seq x y z
N MET A 1 4.73 6.74 -17.63
CA MET A 1 5.07 7.15 -16.25
C MET A 1 4.84 5.98 -15.32
N THR A 2 5.90 5.41 -14.72
CA THR A 2 5.81 4.26 -13.81
C THR A 2 5.80 4.71 -12.35
N LEU A 3 5.29 3.88 -11.44
CA LEU A 3 5.31 4.15 -9.99
C LEU A 3 6.65 3.79 -9.33
N LEU A 4 7.38 2.84 -9.93
CA LEU A 4 8.65 2.35 -9.43
C LEU A 4 9.77 2.63 -10.44
N SER A 5 10.93 3.02 -9.92
CA SER A 5 12.22 2.94 -10.60
C SER A 5 12.93 1.65 -10.20
N ARG A 6 13.80 1.17 -11.08
CA ARG A 6 14.60 -0.03 -10.87
C ARG A 6 16.06 0.28 -11.16
N THR A 7 16.95 -0.01 -10.21
CA THR A 7 18.39 0.18 -10.34
C THR A 7 19.10 -1.13 -10.10
N VAL A 8 19.92 -1.57 -11.06
CA VAL A 8 20.79 -2.74 -10.90
C VAL A 8 22.14 -2.27 -10.38
N ARG A 9 22.59 -2.83 -9.25
CA ARG A 9 23.92 -2.59 -8.70
C ARG A 9 24.85 -3.72 -9.14
N PRO A 10 26.02 -3.41 -9.72
CA PRO A 10 27.00 -4.40 -10.10
C PRO A 10 27.75 -4.90 -8.84
N THR A 11 27.08 -5.74 -8.04
CA THR A 11 27.66 -6.46 -6.90
C THR A 11 27.84 -7.94 -7.25
N ASN A 12 28.57 -8.71 -6.45
CA ASN A 12 28.60 -10.18 -6.54
C ASN A 12 27.99 -10.78 -5.26
N PRO A 13 26.77 -11.36 -5.31
CA PRO A 13 25.86 -11.44 -6.45
C PRO A 13 25.25 -10.07 -6.81
N PRO A 14 24.75 -9.88 -8.05
CA PRO A 14 24.14 -8.61 -8.47
C PRO A 14 22.89 -8.32 -7.66
N ARG A 15 22.74 -7.06 -7.21
CA ARG A 15 21.59 -6.60 -6.43
C ARG A 15 20.68 -5.73 -7.28
N VAL A 16 19.38 -5.85 -7.09
CA VAL A 16 18.39 -4.96 -7.69
C VAL A 16 17.72 -4.16 -6.57
N GLU A 17 17.68 -2.84 -6.76
CA GLU A 17 16.99 -1.90 -5.87
C GLU A 17 15.77 -1.34 -6.58
N TYR A 18 14.70 -1.16 -5.83
CA TYR A 18 13.47 -0.50 -6.27
C TYR A 18 13.21 0.71 -5.40
N ALA A 19 12.80 1.80 -6.02
CA ALA A 19 12.40 3.01 -5.32
C ALA A 19 11.13 3.58 -5.95
N LEU A 20 10.40 4.40 -5.21
CA LEU A 20 9.29 5.14 -5.77
C LEU A 20 9.82 6.21 -6.73
N THR A 21 9.12 6.38 -7.84
CA THR A 21 9.28 7.59 -8.67
C THR A 21 8.50 8.74 -8.03
N ARG A 22 8.69 9.98 -8.52
CA ARG A 22 7.85 11.12 -8.12
C ARG A 22 6.35 10.86 -8.30
N PHE A 23 5.97 10.09 -9.32
CA PHE A 23 4.57 9.69 -9.52
C PHE A 23 4.13 8.61 -8.52
N GLY A 24 5.02 7.68 -8.17
CA GLY A 24 4.78 6.74 -7.07
C GLY A 24 4.59 7.43 -5.71
N GLU A 25 5.38 8.46 -5.43
CA GLU A 25 5.27 9.25 -4.20
C GLU A 25 3.94 10.02 -4.12
N SER A 26 3.47 10.60 -5.23
CA SER A 26 2.17 11.30 -5.23
C SER A 26 1.00 10.34 -4.94
N LEU A 27 1.08 9.09 -5.41
CA LEU A 27 0.12 8.05 -5.06
C LEU A 27 0.25 7.61 -3.59
N LEU A 28 1.47 7.46 -3.08
CA LEU A 28 1.74 7.04 -1.71
C LEU A 28 1.03 7.95 -0.69
N ALA A 29 1.01 9.26 -0.93
CA ALA A 29 0.30 10.21 -0.07
C ALA A 29 -1.20 9.87 0.05
N ARG A 30 -1.85 9.51 -1.06
CA ARG A 30 -3.28 9.17 -1.08
C ARG A 30 -3.57 7.82 -0.43
N VAL A 31 -2.74 6.82 -0.71
CA VAL A 31 -2.84 5.49 -0.08
C VAL A 31 -2.62 5.60 1.43
N SER A 32 -1.71 6.46 1.88
CA SER A 32 -1.44 6.67 3.30
C SER A 32 -2.65 7.21 4.07
N GLU A 33 -3.43 8.11 3.47
CA GLU A 33 -4.68 8.57 4.07
C GLU A 33 -5.73 7.47 4.17
N LEU A 34 -5.85 6.64 3.13
CA LEU A 34 -6.76 5.50 3.16
C LEU A 34 -6.35 4.50 4.27
N VAL A 35 -5.05 4.21 4.40
CA VAL A 35 -4.53 3.37 5.48
C VAL A 35 -4.80 3.98 6.85
N ARG A 36 -4.61 5.29 7.03
CA ARG A 36 -4.93 5.99 8.28
C ARG A 36 -6.41 5.86 8.64
N TRP A 37 -7.30 6.11 7.68
CA TRP A 37 -8.73 5.94 7.89
C TRP A 37 -9.08 4.49 8.23
N ALA A 38 -8.53 3.52 7.51
CA ALA A 38 -8.77 2.10 7.75
C ALA A 38 -8.32 1.68 9.15
N LYS A 39 -7.15 2.14 9.60
CA LYS A 39 -6.66 1.92 10.97
C LYS A 39 -7.62 2.49 12.01
N ARG A 40 -8.05 3.75 11.85
CA ARG A 40 -9.00 4.40 12.77
C ARG A 40 -10.35 3.67 12.85
N ASN A 41 -10.82 3.11 11.73
CA ASN A 41 -12.13 2.47 11.64
C ASN A 41 -12.06 0.94 11.76
N HIS A 42 -10.88 0.36 12.02
CA HIS A 42 -10.70 -1.08 11.98
C HIS A 42 -11.68 -1.80 12.92
N ARG A 43 -11.83 -1.31 14.16
CA ARG A 43 -12.78 -1.89 15.12
C ARG A 43 -14.23 -1.83 14.64
N ARG A 44 -14.67 -0.69 14.09
CA ARG A 44 -16.02 -0.51 13.55
C ARG A 44 -16.30 -1.47 12.39
N VAL A 45 -15.32 -1.66 11.51
CA VAL A 45 -15.43 -2.63 10.40
C VAL A 45 -15.53 -4.06 10.93
N GLN A 46 -14.74 -4.43 11.94
CA GLN A 46 -14.79 -5.76 12.53
C GLN A 46 -16.12 -6.03 13.23
N GLU A 47 -16.67 -5.04 13.94
CA GLU A 47 -18.00 -5.14 14.56
C GLU A 47 -19.09 -5.31 13.50
N ALA A 48 -19.09 -4.47 12.45
CA ALA A 48 -20.03 -4.61 11.34
C ALA A 48 -19.95 -6.00 10.68
N ARG A 49 -18.74 -6.57 10.54
CA ARG A 49 -18.55 -7.93 10.02
C ARG A 49 -19.12 -9.01 10.93
N ARG A 50 -19.10 -8.84 12.26
CA ARG A 50 -19.68 -9.79 13.22
C ARG A 50 -21.20 -9.79 13.18
N HIS A 51 -21.81 -8.63 12.93
CA HIS A 51 -23.26 -8.48 12.85
C HIS A 51 -23.82 -8.74 11.45
N TYR A 52 -22.97 -8.90 10.44
CA TYR A 52 -23.39 -9.19 9.08
C TYR A 52 -23.92 -10.62 8.97
N VAL A 53 -25.21 -10.77 8.71
CA VAL A 53 -25.83 -12.02 8.29
C VAL A 53 -25.97 -11.96 6.77
N PRO A 54 -25.30 -12.85 6.01
CA PRO A 54 -25.46 -12.91 4.56
C PRO A 54 -26.94 -13.15 4.21
N PRO A 55 -27.48 -12.49 3.17
CA PRO A 55 -28.78 -12.87 2.64
C PRO A 55 -28.69 -14.31 2.11
N GLY A 56 -29.63 -15.16 2.53
CA GLY A 56 -29.80 -16.53 2.03
C GLY A 56 -30.47 -16.57 0.66
#